data_AF-M6UHE1-F1
#
_entry.id   AF-M6UHE1-F1
#
_cell.length_a   1.000
_cell.length_b   1.000
_cell.length_c   1.000
_cell.angle_alpha   90.00
_cell.angle_beta   90.00
_cell.angle_gamma   90.00
#
_symmetry.space_group_name_H-M   'P 1'
#
loop_
_entity.id
_entity.type
_entity.pdbx_description
1 polymer ?
#
loop_
_entity_poly.entity_id
_entity_poly.type
_entity_poly.pdbx_seq_one_letter_code
_entity_poly.pdbx_strand_id
1 'polypeptide(L)'
;MASGWRGGVIIPLFFLGACSGKLLFGFFSSENESFLMICLMAAVNSSVTKTPISTTILLSELYSFTPVLIASLSGYFLSAKEPFISTQGKEN
;
A
#
# COMPACT_ATOMS: atom_id res chain seq x y z
N MET A 1 -6.86 14.83 5.79
CA MET A 1 -6.09 16.02 5.36
C MET A 1 -6.96 17.25 5.11
N ALA A 2 -8.18 17.12 4.60
CA ALA A 2 -9.09 18.25 4.34
C ALA A 2 -9.36 19.19 5.53
N SER A 3 -9.14 18.75 6.78
CA SER A 3 -9.29 19.56 8.00
C SER A 3 -8.03 20.34 8.43
N GLY A 4 -6.94 20.32 7.63
CA GLY A 4 -5.68 21.02 7.96
C GLY A 4 -4.75 20.26 8.92
N TRP A 5 -5.03 18.99 9.23
CA TRP A 5 -4.13 18.16 10.04
C TRP A 5 -2.81 17.88 9.30
N ARG A 6 -1.69 18.27 9.92
CA ARG A 6 -0.28 18.01 9.52
C ARG A 6 0.20 16.55 9.67
N GLY A 7 -0.70 15.58 9.79
CA GLY A 7 -0.36 14.17 10.03
C GLY A 7 0.06 13.46 8.74
N GLY A 8 0.89 12.42 8.86
CA GLY A 8 1.28 11.58 7.72
C GLY A 8 0.14 10.65 7.27
N VAL A 9 0.20 10.21 6.00
CA VAL A 9 -0.80 9.30 5.39
C VAL A 9 -0.38 7.84 5.32
N ILE A 10 0.91 7.55 5.48
CA ILE A 10 1.45 6.19 5.29
C ILE A 10 0.85 5.20 6.30
N ILE A 11 0.85 5.52 7.60
CA ILE A 11 0.29 4.62 8.63
C ILE A 11 -1.22 4.39 8.44
N PRO A 12 -2.06 5.43 8.19
CA PRO A 12 -3.47 5.22 7.83
C PRO A 12 -3.67 4.31 6.60
N LEU A 13 -2.83 4.44 5.57
CA LEU A 13 -2.91 3.61 4.36
C LEU A 13 -2.53 2.15 4.64
N PHE A 14 -1.51 1.93 5.46
CA PHE A 14 -1.17 0.58 5.95
C PHE A 14 -2.33 -0.02 6.73
N PHE A 15 -2.94 0.72 7.66
CA PHE A 15 -4.10 0.22 8.39
C PHE A 15 -5.27 -0.14 7.47
N LEU A 16 -5.57 0.71 6.48
CA LEU A 16 -6.60 0.44 5.47
C LEU A 16 -6.30 -0.83 4.66
N GLY A 17 -5.06 -1.02 4.23
CA GLY A 17 -4.61 -2.23 3.54
C GLY A 17 -4.75 -3.48 4.40
N ALA A 18 -4.36 -3.41 5.68
CA ALA A 18 -4.48 -4.51 6.63
C ALA A 18 -5.96 -4.91 6.85
N CYS A 19 -6.86 -3.95 7.05
CA CYS A 19 -8.29 -4.21 7.17
C CYS A 19 -8.85 -4.86 5.90
N SER A 20 -8.46 -4.35 4.72
CA SER A 20 -8.86 -4.92 3.44
C SER A 20 -8.36 -6.35 3.26
N GLY A 21 -7.12 -6.62 3.68
CA GLY A 21 -6.51 -7.96 3.60
C GLY A 21 -7.20 -8.94 4.52
N LYS A 22 -7.53 -8.52 5.74
CA LYS A 22 -8.28 -9.32 6.71
C LYS A 22 -9.71 -9.62 6.23
N LEU A 23 -10.34 -8.66 5.55
CA LEU A 23 -11.64 -8.86 4.90
C LEU A 23 -11.55 -9.88 3.77
N LEU A 24 -10.56 -9.75 2.88
CA LEU A 24 -10.34 -10.68 1.77
C LEU A 24 -9.97 -12.10 2.23
N PHE A 25 -9.28 -12.22 3.36
CA PHE A 25 -8.94 -13.51 3.96
C PHE A 25 -10.18 -14.33 4.34
N GLY A 26 -11.26 -13.66 4.77
CA GLY A 26 -12.55 -14.29 5.04
C GLY A 26 -13.21 -14.93 3.82
N PHE A 27 -12.81 -14.55 2.60
CA PHE A 27 -13.32 -15.13 1.36
C PHE A 27 -12.39 -16.19 0.76
N PHE A 28 -11.07 -16.09 0.99
CA PHE A 28 -10.04 -16.94 0.39
C PHE A 28 -9.21 -17.68 1.46
N SER A 29 -9.87 -18.36 2.41
CA SER A 29 -9.24 -18.96 3.61
C SER A 29 -8.18 -20.06 3.36
N SER A 30 -7.67 -20.24 2.13
CA SER A 30 -6.55 -21.12 1.82
C SER A 30 -5.17 -20.52 2.15
N GLU A 31 -5.07 -19.19 2.24
CA GLU A 31 -3.77 -18.49 2.36
C GLU A 31 -3.37 -18.19 3.82
N ASN A 32 -2.18 -17.62 4.03
CA ASN A 32 -1.82 -17.10 5.36
C ASN A 32 -2.44 -15.71 5.57
N GLU A 33 -3.10 -15.48 6.71
CA GLU A 33 -3.75 -14.18 7.03
C GLU A 33 -2.74 -13.01 6.94
N SER A 34 -1.57 -13.16 7.58
CA SER A 34 -0.50 -12.15 7.59
C SER A 34 0.03 -11.84 6.20
N PHE A 35 0.12 -12.84 5.32
CA PHE A 35 0.56 -12.65 3.94
C PHE A 35 -0.39 -11.71 3.19
N LEU A 36 -1.69 -11.98 3.25
CA LEU A 36 -2.69 -11.21 2.52
C LEU A 36 -2.81 -9.79 3.07
N MET A 37 -2.72 -9.62 4.39
CA MET A 37 -2.67 -8.29 5.01
C MET A 37 -1.46 -7.48 4.52
N ILE A 38 -0.24 -8.04 4.61
CA ILE A 38 0.99 -7.32 4.26
C ILE A 38 1.06 -7.00 2.77
N CYS A 39 0.61 -7.90 1.90
CA CYS A 39 0.53 -7.62 0.46
C CYS A 39 -0.46 -6.48 0.15
N LEU A 40 -1.61 -6.41 0.82
CA LEU A 40 -2.54 -5.28 0.61
C LEU A 40 -2.09 -3.99 1.28
N MET A 41 -1.38 -4.05 2.41
CA MET A 41 -0.68 -2.88 2.96
C MET A 41 0.28 -2.28 1.94
N ALA A 42 1.05 -3.13 1.25
CA ALA A 42 2.00 -2.70 0.23
C ALA A 42 1.28 -2.10 -0.99
N ALA A 43 0.28 -2.81 -1.52
CA ALA A 43 -0.45 -2.39 -2.71
C ALA A 43 -1.18 -1.06 -2.51
N VAL A 44 -1.93 -0.91 -1.41
CA VAL A 44 -2.70 0.31 -1.11
C VAL A 44 -1.77 1.49 -0.91
N ASN A 45 -0.71 1.34 -0.09
CA ASN A 45 0.20 2.45 0.14
C ASN A 45 0.90 2.87 -1.16
N SER A 46 1.46 1.92 -1.91
CA SER A 46 2.15 2.19 -3.17
C SER A 46 1.25 2.84 -4.23
N SER A 47 -0.04 2.47 -4.26
CA SER A 47 -1.02 3.08 -5.17
C SER A 47 -1.21 4.57 -4.89
N VAL A 48 -1.28 4.98 -3.62
CA VAL A 48 -1.56 6.37 -3.23
C VAL A 48 -0.29 7.21 -3.18
N THR A 49 0.79 6.68 -2.61
CA THR A 49 2.05 7.43 -2.38
C THR A 49 3.02 7.36 -3.55
N LYS A 50 2.77 6.49 -4.54
CA LYS A 50 3.64 6.31 -5.72
C LYS A 50 5.10 5.98 -5.36
N THR A 51 5.32 5.27 -4.25
CA THR A 51 6.66 4.89 -3.75
C THR A 51 6.85 3.36 -3.63
N PRO A 52 6.73 2.59 -4.73
CA PRO A 52 6.67 1.12 -4.66
C PRO A 52 7.90 0.49 -4.00
N ILE A 53 9.09 1.02 -4.26
CA ILE A 53 10.37 0.51 -3.72
C ILE A 53 10.47 0.78 -2.23
N SER A 54 10.19 2.02 -1.79
CA SER A 54 10.25 2.39 -0.37
C SER A 54 9.25 1.57 0.46
N THR A 55 8.03 1.41 -0.05
CA THR A 55 6.99 0.58 0.59
C THR A 55 7.43 -0.87 0.72
N THR A 56 8.10 -1.41 -0.31
CA THR A 56 8.62 -2.78 -0.27
C THR A 56 9.67 -2.93 0.81
N ILE A 57 10.66 -2.04 0.86
CA ILE A 57 11.75 -2.11 1.85
C ILE A 57 11.16 -2.07 3.27
N LEU A 58 10.22 -1.17 3.54
CA LEU A 58 9.58 -1.05 4.85
C LEU A 58 8.82 -2.31 5.28
N LEU A 59 8.07 -2.94 4.37
CA LEU A 59 7.25 -4.12 4.69
C LEU A 59 8.02 -5.43 4.57
N SER A 60 9.21 -5.42 3.95
CA SER A 60 10.10 -6.60 3.87
C SER A 60 10.75 -6.95 5.20
N GLU A 61 10.71 -6.05 6.18
CA GLU A 61 11.06 -6.35 7.57
C GLU A 61 10.00 -7.22 8.26
N LEU A 62 8.76 -7.22 7.76
CA LEU A 62 7.63 -7.95 8.33
C LEU A 62 7.32 -9.25 7.55
N TYR A 63 7.74 -9.34 6.29
CA TYR A 63 7.51 -10.50 5.43
C TYR A 63 8.56 -10.60 4.31
N SER A 64 8.53 -11.68 3.52
CA SER A 64 9.47 -11.86 2.42
C SER A 64 9.40 -10.75 1.36
N PHE A 65 10.57 -10.31 0.89
CA PHE A 65 10.72 -9.19 -0.05
C PHE A 65 9.97 -9.38 -1.38
N THR A 66 10.10 -10.54 -2.00
CA THR A 66 9.56 -10.82 -3.35
C THR A 66 8.04 -10.62 -3.47
N PRO A 67 7.17 -11.24 -2.63
CA PRO A 67 5.73 -11.03 -2.75
C PRO A 67 5.29 -9.61 -2.41
N VAL A 68 5.98 -8.96 -1.46
CA VAL A 68 5.72 -7.56 -1.10
C VAL A 68 6.05 -6.64 -2.28
N LEU A 69 7.16 -6.89 -2.97
CA LEU A 69 7.56 -6.13 -4.16
C LEU A 69 6.52 -6.24 -5.26
N ILE A 70 6.06 -7.47 -5.55
CA ILE A 70 5.07 -7.73 -6.59
C ILE A 70 3.75 -7.02 -6.26
N ALA A 71 3.28 -7.12 -5.02
CA ALA A 71 2.06 -6.44 -4.58
C ALA A 71 2.18 -4.91 -4.62
N SER A 72 3.35 -4.38 -4.24
CA SER A 72 3.65 -2.96 -4.28
C SER A 72 3.67 -2.42 -5.72
N LEU A 73 4.26 -3.17 -6.65
CA LEU A 73 4.27 -2.85 -8.08
C LEU A 73 2.88 -2.96 -8.69
N SER A 74 2.11 -4.00 -8.39
CA SER A 74 0.75 -4.15 -8.91
C SER A 74 -0.14 -2.99 -8.46
N GLY A 75 -0.07 -2.61 -7.18
CA GLY A 75 -0.77 -1.44 -6.65
C GLY A 75 -0.33 -0.12 -7.30
N TYR A 76 0.97 0.04 -7.58
CA TYR A 76 1.50 1.22 -8.28
C TYR A 76 0.95 1.34 -9.71
N PHE A 77 1.01 0.25 -10.49
CA PHE A 77 0.59 0.25 -11.89
C PHE A 77 -0.93 0.36 -12.06
N LEU A 78 -1.71 -0.16 -11.11
CA LEU A 78 -3.17 -0.09 -11.14
C LEU A 78 -3.71 1.26 -10.64
N SER A 79 -2.84 2.13 -10.11
CA SER A 79 -3.23 3.41 -9.55
C SER A 79 -3.57 4.46 -10.61
N ALA A 80 -4.45 5.40 -10.23
CA ALA A 80 -4.78 6.56 -11.05
C ALA A 80 -3.52 7.37 -11.40
N LYS A 81 -3.47 7.93 -12.62
CA LYS A 81 -2.32 8.73 -13.10
C LYS A 81 -2.08 9.98 -12.24
N GLU A 82 -3.14 10.60 -11.75
CA GLU A 82 -3.07 11.78 -10.89
C GLU A 82 -2.47 11.42 -9.51
N PRO A 83 -1.37 12.06 -9.08
CA PRO A 83 -0.76 11.79 -7.79
C PRO A 83 -1.57 12.45 -6.67
N PHE A 84 -1.75 11.72 -5.57
CA PHE A 84 -2.37 12.26 -4.36
C PHE A 84 -1.52 13.35 -3.70
N ILE A 85 -0.19 13.19 -3.79
CA ILE A 85 0.78 14.18 -3.32
C ILE A 85 1.07 15.13 -4.48
N SER A 86 0.62 16.37 -4.36
CA SER A 86 0.69 17.37 -5.45
C SER A 86 2.12 17.63 -5.96
N THR A 87 3.13 17.52 -5.10
CA THR A 87 4.54 17.69 -5.47
C THR A 87 5.11 16.53 -6.28
N GLN A 88 4.38 15.42 -6.41
CA GLN A 88 4.80 14.27 -7.23
C GLN A 88 4.27 14.32 -8.66
N GLY A 89 3.41 15.30 -9.00
CA GLY A 89 2.98 15.57 -10.36
C GLY A 89 4.05 16.32 -11.14
N LYS A 90 4.12 16.08 -12.46
CA LYS A 90 4.87 16.97 -13.35
C LYS A 90 4.18 18.34 -13.34
N GLU A 91 4.95 19.38 -13.09
CA GLU A 91 4.58 20.76 -13.44
C GLU A 91 4.38 20.77 -14.96
N ASN A 92 3.14 21.03 -15.41
CA ASN A 92 2.80 21.20 -16.83
C ASN A 92 3.09 22.63 -17.24
#